data_AF-A0A2P4UN77-F1
#
_entry.id   AF-A0A2P4UN77-F1
#
_cell.length_a   1.000
_cell.length_b   1.000
_cell.length_c   1.000
_cell.angle_alpha   90.00
_cell.angle_beta   90.00
_cell.angle_gamma   90.00
#
_symmetry.space_group_name_H-M   'P 1'
#
loop_
_entity.id
_entity.type
_entity.pdbx_description
1 polymer ?
#
loop_
_entity_poly.entity_id
_entity_poly.type
_entity_poly.pdbx_seq_one_letter_code
_entity_poly.pdbx_strand_id
1 'polypeptide(L)'
;MTVILALLCLAIAGRELYLAFDRKQARGPAGPEVAELGRRLTLATEEIAELRRFHADDLNGRAAVRAGDEARLVVAEQRLDVLADEIAGVREHLARRLDLAVAASLGADAPDTVAGALASGDGPARPALTRAFDRLALRHGLRAELTLPPVDAAGDGVWHVRSYLTGRSPRALEAEFIELLGTLNAADAQDPVHDLLALLRDAGPGGAQIGPFLVARTAEEFVAGVLPLAELSRDDADPLADPKDAAARLHRLPAARFRDLPPGPAQDPDIDADTDTEPDLAADPA
;
A
#
# COMPACT_ATOMS: atom_id res chain seq x y z
N MET A 1 -51.70 -50.40 -48.22
CA MET A 1 -51.71 -51.51 -47.23
C MET A 1 -50.46 -52.39 -47.29
N THR A 2 -49.89 -52.68 -48.46
CA THR A 2 -48.76 -53.62 -48.62
C THR A 2 -47.43 -53.16 -47.98
N VAL A 3 -47.11 -51.86 -48.02
CA VAL A 3 -45.84 -51.33 -47.49
C VAL A 3 -45.76 -51.39 -45.95
N ILE A 4 -46.87 -51.12 -45.26
CA ILE A 4 -46.94 -51.19 -43.79
C ILE A 4 -46.72 -52.64 -43.30
N LEU A 5 -47.25 -53.61 -44.05
CA LEU A 5 -47.12 -55.04 -43.76
C LEU A 5 -45.67 -55.52 -43.94
N ALA A 6 -44.96 -55.02 -44.96
CA ALA A 6 -43.55 -55.34 -45.19
C ALA A 6 -42.63 -54.81 -44.06
N LEU A 7 -42.85 -53.58 -43.58
CA LEU A 7 -42.06 -53.00 -42.48
C LEU A 7 -42.31 -53.73 -41.14
N LEU A 8 -43.56 -54.12 -40.86
CA LEU A 8 -43.89 -54.88 -39.67
C LEU A 8 -43.23 -56.26 -39.68
N CYS A 9 -43.24 -56.95 -40.83
CA CYS A 9 -42.55 -58.23 -41.00
C CYS A 9 -41.03 -58.09 -40.83
N LEU A 10 -40.40 -57.02 -41.33
CA LEU A 10 -38.97 -56.79 -41.16
C LEU A 10 -38.59 -56.50 -39.70
N ALA A 11 -39.43 -55.74 -38.98
CA ALA A 11 -39.22 -55.45 -37.56
C ALA A 11 -39.36 -56.71 -36.68
N ILE A 12 -40.36 -57.56 -36.98
CA ILE A 12 -40.55 -58.83 -36.27
C ILE A 12 -39.43 -59.83 -36.61
N ALA A 13 -39.08 -59.97 -37.89
CA ALA A 13 -37.98 -60.83 -38.32
C ALA A 13 -36.64 -60.35 -37.77
N GLY A 14 -36.40 -59.03 -37.73
CA GLY A 14 -35.20 -58.44 -37.13
C GLY A 14 -35.10 -58.70 -35.63
N ARG A 15 -36.22 -58.62 -34.91
CA ARG A 15 -36.29 -58.93 -33.47
C ARG A 15 -36.05 -60.42 -33.18
N GLU A 16 -36.62 -61.31 -33.98
CA GLU A 16 -36.37 -62.75 -33.89
C GLU A 16 -34.91 -63.09 -34.23
N LEU A 17 -34.33 -62.45 -35.24
CA LEU A 17 -32.93 -62.63 -35.61
C LEU A 17 -32.00 -62.14 -34.49
N TYR A 18 -32.31 -60.99 -33.88
CA TYR A 18 -31.56 -60.43 -32.76
C TYR A 18 -31.61 -61.37 -31.54
N LEU A 19 -32.79 -61.90 -31.20
CA LEU A 19 -32.95 -62.86 -30.09
C LEU A 19 -32.37 -64.25 -30.39
N ALA A 20 -32.32 -64.66 -31.66
CA ALA A 20 -31.64 -65.88 -32.07
C ALA A 20 -30.11 -65.71 -32.01
N PHE A 21 -29.59 -64.53 -32.36
CA PHE A 21 -28.17 -64.19 -32.25
C PHE A 21 -27.74 -64.13 -30.78
N ASP A 22 -28.54 -63.48 -29.93
CA ASP A 22 -28.30 -63.35 -28.49
C ASP A 22 -28.38 -64.71 -27.77
N ARG A 23 -29.34 -65.58 -28.14
CA ARG A 23 -29.38 -66.98 -27.65
C ARG A 23 -28.20 -67.82 -28.12
N LYS A 24 -27.63 -67.53 -29.30
CA LYS A 24 -26.47 -68.24 -29.83
C LYS A 24 -25.16 -67.75 -29.19
N GLN A 25 -25.08 -66.46 -28.84
CA GLN A 25 -23.99 -65.92 -28.01
C GLN A 25 -24.07 -66.40 -26.55
N ALA A 26 -25.26 -66.51 -25.97
CA ALA A 26 -25.46 -67.02 -24.61
C ALA A 26 -25.22 -68.53 -24.43
N ARG A 27 -25.15 -69.31 -25.53
CA ARG A 27 -24.94 -70.78 -25.51
C ARG A 27 -23.59 -71.25 -26.04
N GLY A 28 -22.74 -70.35 -26.53
CA GLY A 28 -21.33 -70.68 -26.75
C GLY A 28 -20.64 -70.74 -25.39
N PRO A 29 -19.90 -71.81 -25.03
CA PRO A 29 -19.04 -71.74 -23.87
C PRO A 29 -18.08 -70.59 -24.11
N ALA A 30 -18.16 -69.53 -23.31
CA ALA A 30 -17.09 -68.54 -23.23
C ALA A 30 -15.85 -69.34 -22.82
N GLY A 31 -15.01 -69.69 -23.82
CA GLY A 31 -13.84 -70.50 -23.59
C GLY A 31 -12.90 -69.80 -22.59
N PRO A 32 -11.98 -70.54 -21.96
CA PRO A 32 -10.99 -69.96 -21.05
C PRO A 32 -10.23 -68.77 -21.68
N GLU A 33 -10.13 -68.72 -23.01
CA GLU A 33 -9.54 -67.63 -23.79
C GLU A 33 -10.34 -66.31 -23.71
N VAL A 34 -11.69 -66.35 -23.69
CA VAL A 34 -12.52 -65.14 -23.58
C VAL A 34 -12.43 -64.54 -22.18
N ALA A 35 -12.38 -65.40 -21.15
CA ALA A 35 -12.15 -64.97 -19.77
C ALA A 35 -10.74 -64.37 -19.59
N GLU A 36 -9.73 -64.95 -20.23
CA GLU A 36 -8.37 -64.42 -20.25
C GLU A 36 -8.27 -63.07 -20.96
N LEU A 37 -8.92 -62.92 -22.11
CA LEU A 37 -9.01 -61.63 -22.81
C LEU A 37 -9.74 -60.58 -21.97
N GLY A 38 -10.80 -60.95 -21.26
CA GLY A 38 -11.50 -60.08 -20.32
C GLY A 38 -10.58 -59.60 -19.20
N ARG A 39 -9.79 -60.50 -18.60
CA ARG A 39 -8.78 -60.14 -17.58
C ARG A 39 -7.72 -59.17 -18.13
N ARG A 40 -7.20 -59.45 -19.33
CA ARG A 40 -6.22 -58.56 -19.99
C ARG A 40 -6.81 -57.18 -20.29
N LEU A 41 -8.08 -57.11 -20.70
CA LEU A 41 -8.77 -55.85 -20.92
C LEU A 41 -8.93 -55.05 -19.62
N THR A 42 -9.31 -55.70 -18.52
CA THR A 42 -9.40 -55.04 -17.20
C THR A 42 -8.05 -54.49 -16.76
N LEU A 43 -6.99 -55.30 -16.84
CA LEU A 43 -5.62 -54.86 -16.49
C LEU A 43 -5.16 -53.69 -17.37
N ALA A 44 -5.35 -53.79 -18.70
CA ALA A 44 -5.01 -52.70 -19.61
C ALA A 44 -5.83 -51.43 -19.33
N THR A 45 -7.09 -51.56 -18.91
CA THR A 45 -7.94 -50.42 -18.55
C THR A 45 -7.45 -49.76 -17.25
N GLU A 46 -7.03 -50.55 -16.27
CA GLU A 46 -6.43 -50.07 -15.03
C GLU A 46 -5.10 -49.35 -15.28
N GLU A 47 -4.20 -49.94 -16.09
CA GLU A 47 -2.93 -49.31 -16.49
C GLU A 47 -3.16 -47.99 -17.25
N ILE A 48 -4.14 -47.94 -18.17
CA ILE A 48 -4.49 -46.71 -18.87
C ILE A 48 -5.06 -45.67 -17.88
N ALA A 49 -5.86 -46.09 -16.90
CA ALA A 49 -6.38 -45.18 -15.89
C ALA A 49 -5.27 -44.61 -15.00
N GLU A 50 -4.29 -45.43 -14.61
CA GLU A 50 -3.12 -45.01 -13.84
C GLU A 50 -2.22 -44.05 -14.64
N LEU A 51 -1.91 -44.38 -15.90
CA LEU A 51 -1.12 -43.52 -16.77
C LEU A 51 -1.81 -42.18 -17.01
N ARG A 52 -3.14 -42.18 -17.15
CA ARG A 52 -3.95 -40.95 -17.26
C ARG A 52 -3.88 -40.10 -15.99
N ARG A 53 -3.93 -40.70 -14.80
CA ARG A 53 -3.76 -39.97 -13.54
C ARG A 53 -2.36 -39.38 -13.43
N PHE A 54 -1.33 -40.17 -13.66
CA PHE A 54 0.06 -39.71 -13.63
C PHE A 54 0.29 -38.55 -14.62
N HIS A 55 -0.25 -38.65 -15.83
CA HIS A 55 -0.15 -37.58 -16.81
C HIS A 55 -0.94 -36.32 -16.41
N ALA A 56 -2.13 -36.48 -15.83
CA ALA A 56 -2.89 -35.35 -15.30
C ALA A 56 -2.13 -34.65 -14.16
N ASP A 57 -1.49 -35.40 -13.27
CA ASP A 57 -0.70 -34.87 -12.17
C ASP A 57 0.56 -34.15 -12.66
N ASP A 58 1.29 -34.68 -13.66
CA ASP A 58 2.44 -34.01 -14.28
C ASP A 58 2.03 -32.71 -15.00
N LEU A 59 0.92 -32.72 -15.74
CA LEU A 59 0.39 -31.52 -16.39
C LEU A 59 -0.04 -30.46 -15.37
N ASN A 60 -0.72 -30.88 -14.29
CA ASN A 60 -1.13 -29.99 -13.21
C ASN A 60 0.08 -29.40 -12.48
N GLY A 61 1.11 -30.21 -12.21
CA GLY A 61 2.37 -29.75 -11.61
C GLY A 61 3.07 -28.70 -12.46
N ARG A 62 3.18 -28.93 -13.78
CA ARG A 62 3.77 -27.96 -14.72
C ARG A 62 2.94 -26.69 -14.86
N ALA A 63 1.61 -26.79 -14.85
CA ALA A 63 0.73 -25.64 -14.87
C ALA A 63 0.89 -24.78 -13.60
N ALA A 64 0.99 -25.41 -12.43
CA ALA A 64 1.23 -24.72 -11.18
C ALA A 64 2.57 -23.99 -11.14
N VAL A 65 3.66 -24.63 -11.62
CA VAL A 65 4.98 -23.98 -11.72
C VAL A 65 4.92 -22.79 -12.68
N ARG A 66 4.33 -22.96 -13.87
CA ARG A 66 4.19 -21.87 -14.84
C ARG A 66 3.38 -20.69 -14.30
N ALA A 67 2.28 -20.96 -13.59
CA ALA A 67 1.49 -19.92 -12.94
C ALA A 67 2.29 -19.19 -11.84
N GLY A 68 3.12 -19.92 -11.09
CA GLY A 68 4.03 -19.33 -10.11
C GLY A 68 5.10 -18.44 -10.74
N ASP A 69 5.68 -18.86 -11.85
CA ASP A 69 6.67 -18.07 -12.59
C ASP A 69 6.04 -16.82 -13.24
N GLU A 70 4.84 -16.94 -13.80
CA GLU A 70 4.07 -15.81 -14.34
C GLU A 70 3.76 -14.78 -13.26
N ALA A 71 3.30 -15.23 -12.08
CA ALA A 71 3.07 -14.33 -10.94
C ALA A 71 4.35 -13.62 -10.49
N ARG A 72 5.50 -14.31 -10.49
CA ARG A 72 6.80 -13.70 -10.17
C ARG A 72 7.24 -12.66 -11.21
N LEU A 73 7.00 -12.94 -12.49
CA LEU A 73 7.31 -12.01 -13.58
C LEU A 73 6.48 -10.73 -13.45
N VAL A 74 5.18 -10.83 -13.18
CA VAL A 74 4.31 -9.65 -12.96
C VAL A 74 4.81 -8.80 -11.79
N VAL A 75 5.20 -9.42 -10.67
CA VAL A 75 5.77 -8.68 -9.52
C VAL A 75 7.12 -8.03 -9.87
N ALA A 76 7.95 -8.70 -10.67
CA ALA A 76 9.22 -8.15 -11.12
C ALA A 76 9.04 -6.95 -12.07
N GLU A 77 8.10 -7.04 -13.01
CA GLU A 77 7.74 -5.94 -13.92
C GLU A 77 7.23 -4.72 -13.15
N GLN A 78 6.33 -4.91 -12.19
CA GLN A 78 5.85 -3.84 -11.32
C GLN A 78 6.99 -3.14 -10.54
N ARG A 79 7.98 -3.92 -10.06
CA ARG A 79 9.15 -3.34 -9.40
C ARG A 79 10.06 -2.57 -10.36
N LEU A 80 10.21 -3.04 -11.59
CA LEU A 80 10.99 -2.34 -12.62
C LEU A 80 10.33 -1.02 -13.01
N ASP A 81 9.00 -0.97 -13.10
CA ASP A 81 8.26 0.26 -13.37
C ASP A 81 8.47 1.28 -12.25
N VAL A 82 8.34 0.87 -10.98
CA VAL A 82 8.63 1.75 -9.83
C VAL A 82 10.07 2.28 -9.87
N LEU A 83 11.06 1.43 -10.12
CA LEU A 83 12.46 1.85 -10.23
C LEU A 83 12.70 2.79 -11.42
N ALA A 84 12.01 2.57 -12.54
CA ALA A 84 12.11 3.44 -13.71
C ALA A 84 11.58 4.85 -13.40
N ASP A 85 10.46 4.94 -12.70
CA ASP A 85 9.88 6.21 -12.23
C ASP A 85 10.81 6.93 -11.25
N GLU A 86 11.42 6.20 -10.30
CA GLU A 86 12.41 6.75 -9.36
C GLU A 86 13.64 7.31 -10.11
N ILE A 87 14.19 6.56 -11.07
CA ILE A 87 15.34 7.00 -11.89
C ILE A 87 14.97 8.24 -12.72
N ALA A 88 13.77 8.27 -13.30
CA ALA A 88 13.28 9.43 -14.05
C ALA A 88 13.23 10.67 -13.14
N GLY A 89 12.71 10.53 -11.91
CA GLY A 89 12.68 11.58 -10.90
C GLY A 89 14.08 12.09 -10.52
N VAL A 90 15.03 11.18 -10.28
CA VAL A 90 16.43 11.56 -9.96
C VAL A 90 17.09 12.29 -11.14
N ARG A 91 16.86 11.84 -12.38
CA ARG A 91 17.42 12.50 -13.57
C ARG A 91 16.87 13.91 -13.75
N GLU A 92 15.56 14.10 -13.57
CA GLU A 92 14.94 15.43 -13.63
C GLU A 92 15.51 16.35 -12.54
N HIS A 93 15.64 15.83 -11.31
CA HIS A 93 16.25 16.54 -10.19
C HIS A 93 17.68 16.99 -10.53
N LEU A 94 18.53 16.10 -11.04
CA LEU A 94 19.91 16.42 -11.41
C LEU A 94 19.99 17.44 -12.55
N ALA A 95 19.12 17.36 -13.56
CA ALA A 95 19.04 18.36 -14.62
C ALA A 95 18.73 19.74 -14.05
N ARG A 96 17.74 19.83 -13.15
CA ARG A 96 17.36 21.07 -12.48
C ARG A 96 18.50 21.64 -11.62
N ARG A 97 19.19 20.79 -10.84
CA ARG A 97 20.36 21.20 -10.05
C ARG A 97 21.49 21.72 -10.94
N LEU A 98 21.69 21.11 -12.09
CA LEU A 98 22.69 21.56 -13.06
C LEU A 98 22.30 22.93 -13.64
N ASP A 99 21.05 23.12 -14.04
CA ASP A 99 20.55 24.42 -14.53
C ASP A 99 20.70 25.51 -13.47
N LEU A 100 20.40 25.20 -12.20
CA LEU A 100 20.61 26.10 -11.07
C LEU A 100 22.10 26.42 -10.85
N ALA A 101 22.98 25.42 -10.93
CA ALA A 101 24.42 25.62 -10.80
C ALA A 101 25.00 26.46 -11.95
N VAL A 102 24.49 26.26 -13.17
CA VAL A 102 24.84 27.07 -14.35
C VAL A 102 24.38 28.51 -14.15
N ALA A 103 23.12 28.73 -13.74
CA ALA A 103 22.60 30.05 -13.44
C ALA A 103 23.42 30.75 -12.35
N ALA A 104 23.77 30.05 -11.27
CA ALA A 104 24.62 30.57 -10.21
C ALA A 104 26.01 30.95 -10.72
N SER A 105 26.60 30.14 -11.60
CA SER A 105 27.89 30.42 -12.24
C SER A 105 27.84 31.66 -13.16
N LEU A 106 26.66 31.96 -13.71
CA LEU A 106 26.38 33.15 -14.51
C LEU A 106 26.02 34.38 -13.64
N GLY A 107 26.07 34.26 -12.31
CA GLY A 107 25.82 35.35 -11.37
C GLY A 107 24.37 35.51 -10.92
N ALA A 108 23.49 34.53 -11.19
CA ALA A 108 22.19 34.48 -10.54
C ALA A 108 22.36 34.06 -9.06
N ASP A 109 21.48 34.52 -8.18
CA ASP A 109 21.44 34.02 -6.82
C ASP A 109 20.96 32.57 -6.82
N ALA A 110 21.78 31.65 -6.33
CA ALA A 110 21.38 30.26 -6.18
C ALA A 110 20.24 30.18 -5.16
N PRO A 111 19.12 29.50 -5.46
CA PRO A 111 18.06 29.30 -4.49
C PRO A 111 18.60 28.45 -3.34
N ASP A 112 18.34 28.89 -2.12
CA ASP A 112 18.71 28.11 -0.94
C ASP A 112 17.85 26.84 -0.85
N THR A 113 18.44 25.80 -0.27
CA THR A 113 17.78 24.52 0.02
C THR A 113 17.59 24.39 1.53
N VAL A 114 16.38 24.04 1.95
CA VAL A 114 16.04 23.78 3.35
C VAL A 114 15.50 22.37 3.52
N ALA A 115 15.77 21.75 4.65
CA ALA A 115 15.17 20.48 4.99
C ALA A 115 13.69 20.67 5.32
N GLY A 116 12.88 19.72 4.88
CA GLY A 116 11.51 19.52 5.29
C GLY A 116 11.32 18.08 5.74
N ALA A 117 10.41 17.85 6.66
CA ALA A 117 10.10 16.52 7.14
C ALA A 117 8.63 16.44 7.58
N LEU A 118 8.05 15.24 7.49
CA LEU A 118 6.69 14.97 7.91
C LEU A 118 6.67 13.59 8.57
N ALA A 119 6.10 13.51 9.77
CA ALA A 119 5.98 12.29 10.54
C ALA A 119 4.53 12.09 11.00
N SER A 120 4.02 10.86 10.90
CA SER A 120 2.68 10.51 11.39
C SER A 120 2.56 9.04 11.77
N GLY A 121 1.95 8.79 12.92
CA GLY A 121 1.55 7.44 13.35
C GLY A 121 0.32 6.89 12.59
N ASP A 122 -0.55 7.77 12.09
CA ASP A 122 -1.79 7.36 11.41
C ASP A 122 -1.60 7.15 9.90
N GLY A 123 -1.81 5.92 9.42
CA GLY A 123 -1.71 5.54 8.01
C GLY A 123 -2.65 6.30 7.07
N PRO A 124 -3.96 6.27 7.33
CA PRO A 124 -4.98 7.00 6.57
C PRO A 124 -4.74 8.51 6.43
N ALA A 125 -4.17 9.19 7.43
CA ALA A 125 -3.92 10.62 7.38
C ALA A 125 -2.78 11.05 6.44
N ARG A 126 -1.84 10.15 6.11
CA ARG A 126 -0.60 10.48 5.37
C ARG A 126 -0.83 11.25 4.06
N PRO A 127 -1.78 10.88 3.17
CA PRO A 127 -2.00 11.60 1.92
C PRO A 127 -2.62 13.00 2.13
N ALA A 128 -3.39 13.20 3.20
CA ALA A 128 -3.95 14.51 3.53
C ALA A 128 -2.88 15.43 4.14
N LEU A 129 -2.07 14.90 5.07
CA LEU A 129 -0.93 15.59 5.66
C LEU A 129 0.10 16.02 4.62
N THR A 130 0.47 15.12 3.70
CA THR A 130 1.41 15.43 2.61
C THR A 130 0.90 16.60 1.77
N ARG A 131 -0.38 16.59 1.40
CA ARG A 131 -0.99 17.70 0.62
C ARG A 131 -1.03 19.01 1.40
N ALA A 132 -1.27 18.98 2.72
CA ALA A 132 -1.27 20.19 3.53
C ALA A 132 0.14 20.74 3.71
N PHE A 133 1.12 19.87 3.92
CA PHE A 133 2.54 20.19 3.97
C PHE A 133 3.00 20.87 2.67
N ASP A 134 2.66 20.30 1.51
CA ASP A 134 3.03 20.86 0.21
C ASP A 134 2.40 22.24 -0.03
N ARG A 135 1.13 22.43 0.37
CA ARG A 135 0.46 23.74 0.29
C ARG A 135 1.15 24.78 1.18
N LEU A 136 1.53 24.41 2.40
CA LEU A 136 2.25 25.31 3.31
C LEU A 136 3.64 25.66 2.76
N ALA A 137 4.39 24.67 2.25
CA ALA A 137 5.67 24.91 1.59
C ALA A 137 5.52 25.90 0.42
N LEU A 138 4.55 25.65 -0.48
CA LEU A 138 4.26 26.53 -1.62
C LEU A 138 3.87 27.95 -1.19
N ARG A 139 3.10 28.10 -0.11
CA ARG A 139 2.70 29.40 0.46
C ARG A 139 3.90 30.26 0.84
N HIS A 140 4.95 29.64 1.37
CA HIS A 140 6.21 30.30 1.73
C HIS A 140 7.23 30.33 0.58
N GLY A 141 6.81 30.04 -0.66
CA GLY A 141 7.67 30.08 -1.83
C GLY A 141 8.69 28.95 -1.89
N LEU A 142 8.41 27.83 -1.22
CA LEU A 142 9.22 26.62 -1.22
C LEU A 142 8.62 25.56 -2.15
N ARG A 143 9.48 24.79 -2.81
CA ARG A 143 9.09 23.67 -3.68
C ARG A 143 9.91 22.45 -3.33
N ALA A 144 9.24 21.31 -3.19
CA ALA A 144 9.91 20.03 -3.00
C ALA A 144 10.78 19.73 -4.23
N GLU A 145 12.08 19.58 -4.00
CA GLU A 145 13.05 19.27 -5.03
C GLU A 145 13.40 17.78 -5.05
N LEU A 146 13.49 17.18 -3.86
CA LEU A 146 13.76 15.77 -3.65
C LEU A 146 12.98 15.32 -2.43
N THR A 147 12.23 14.23 -2.57
CA THR A 147 11.57 13.56 -1.45
C THR A 147 12.21 12.19 -1.30
N LEU A 148 12.78 11.92 -0.14
CA LEU A 148 13.34 10.61 0.17
C LEU A 148 12.19 9.63 0.41
N PRO A 149 12.33 8.36 -0.01
CA PRO A 149 11.32 7.35 0.23
C PRO A 149 11.06 7.25 1.74
N PRO A 150 9.81 6.98 2.13
CA PRO A 150 9.46 6.91 3.53
C PRO A 150 10.26 5.80 4.20
N VAL A 151 10.81 6.12 5.38
CA VAL A 151 11.43 5.12 6.24
C VAL A 151 10.39 4.74 7.28
N ASP A 152 9.96 3.49 7.26
CA ASP A 152 9.21 2.94 8.39
C ASP A 152 10.20 2.87 9.56
N ALA A 153 9.98 3.70 10.59
CA ALA A 153 10.86 3.74 11.74
C ALA A 153 10.98 2.33 12.34
N ALA A 154 12.22 1.85 12.50
CA ALA A 154 12.52 0.55 13.07
C ALA A 154 12.14 0.52 14.55
N GLY A 155 10.88 0.28 14.87
CA GLY A 155 10.38 0.09 16.24
C GLY A 155 8.99 0.66 16.49
N ASP A 156 8.75 1.92 16.12
CA ASP A 156 7.57 2.66 16.59
C ASP A 156 6.46 2.81 15.54
N GLY A 157 6.69 2.36 14.29
CA GLY A 157 5.67 2.38 13.23
C GLY A 157 5.26 3.78 12.75
N VAL A 158 5.93 4.83 13.23
CA VAL A 158 5.73 6.21 12.75
C VAL A 158 6.32 6.30 11.35
N TRP A 159 5.48 6.69 10.40
CA TRP A 159 5.89 6.95 9.03
C TRP A 159 6.59 8.29 8.96
N HIS A 160 7.78 8.30 8.36
CA HIS A 160 8.57 9.51 8.18
C HIS A 160 8.90 9.73 6.71
N VAL A 161 8.71 10.95 6.23
CA VAL A 161 9.19 11.41 4.93
C VAL A 161 10.06 12.64 5.10
N ARG A 162 11.24 12.61 4.48
CA ARG A 162 12.15 13.75 4.40
C ARG A 162 12.11 14.35 3.01
N SER A 163 11.97 15.66 2.94
CA SER A 163 11.95 16.44 1.70
C SER A 163 13.04 17.50 1.72
N TYR A 164 13.67 17.77 0.59
CA TYR A 164 14.54 18.91 0.40
C TYR A 164 13.79 19.96 -0.39
N LEU A 165 13.57 21.12 0.22
CA LEU A 165 12.75 22.19 -0.31
C LEU A 165 13.65 23.29 -0.84
N THR A 166 13.41 23.75 -2.07
CA THR A 166 14.14 24.87 -2.68
C THR A 166 13.28 26.11 -2.73
N GLY A 167 13.89 27.28 -2.57
CA GLY A 167 13.21 28.55 -2.78
C GLY A 167 13.85 29.67 -1.99
N ARG A 168 13.41 29.84 -0.74
CA ARG A 168 13.81 30.96 0.12
C ARG A 168 14.94 30.58 1.08
N SER A 169 15.71 31.60 1.47
CA SER A 169 16.80 31.43 2.42
C SER A 169 16.30 31.04 3.81
N PRO A 170 17.04 30.18 4.55
CA PRO A 170 16.72 29.83 5.92
C PRO A 170 16.52 31.06 6.82
N ARG A 171 17.31 32.12 6.61
CA ARG A 171 17.19 33.40 7.34
C ARG A 171 15.88 34.12 7.05
N ALA A 172 15.47 34.17 5.78
CA ALA A 172 14.22 34.81 5.41
C ALA A 172 13.02 34.06 5.98
N LEU A 173 13.07 32.72 5.95
CA LEU A 173 12.04 31.86 6.55
C LEU A 173 11.98 32.01 8.07
N GLU A 174 13.13 32.07 8.75
CA GLU A 174 13.18 32.22 10.21
C GLU A 174 12.41 33.45 10.70
N ALA A 175 12.63 34.62 10.07
CA ALA A 175 11.94 35.84 10.44
C ALA A 175 10.41 35.74 10.23
N GLU A 176 10.00 35.22 9.07
CA GLU A 176 8.59 35.06 8.71
C GLU A 176 7.87 34.06 9.61
N PHE A 177 8.52 32.95 9.98
CA PHE A 177 7.93 31.97 10.87
C PHE A 177 7.86 32.44 12.32
N ILE A 178 8.76 33.33 12.77
CA ILE A 178 8.61 33.99 14.08
C ILE A 178 7.36 34.87 14.08
N GLU A 179 7.11 35.61 13.00
CA GLU A 179 5.86 36.38 12.85
C GLU A 179 4.64 35.46 12.85
N LEU A 180 4.71 34.34 12.11
CA LEU A 180 3.64 33.34 12.06
C LEU A 180 3.31 32.75 13.43
N LEU A 181 4.31 32.39 14.24
CA LEU A 181 4.11 31.90 15.61
C LEU A 181 3.30 32.89 16.48
N GLY A 182 3.50 34.19 16.24
CA GLY A 182 2.75 35.26 16.90
C GLY A 182 1.26 35.20 16.60
N THR A 183 0.88 34.77 15.39
CA THR A 183 -0.50 34.75 14.88
C THR A 183 -1.17 33.38 14.94
N LEU A 184 -0.46 32.28 15.22
CA LEU A 184 -1.02 30.91 15.19
C LEU A 184 -2.30 30.70 16.01
N ASN A 185 -2.46 31.43 17.11
CA ASN A 185 -3.66 31.31 17.97
C ASN A 185 -4.85 32.16 17.49
N ALA A 186 -4.64 33.05 16.51
CA ALA A 186 -5.73 33.71 15.83
C ALA A 186 -6.33 32.74 14.81
N ALA A 187 -7.63 32.50 14.88
CA ALA A 187 -8.31 31.59 13.96
C ALA A 187 -8.49 32.28 12.60
N ASP A 188 -7.71 31.87 11.61
CA ASP A 188 -8.03 32.09 10.19
C ASP A 188 -8.31 30.73 9.55
N ALA A 189 -9.56 30.52 9.12
CA ALA A 189 -10.05 29.23 8.65
C ALA A 189 -9.51 28.84 7.26
N GLN A 190 -8.77 29.73 6.58
CA GLN A 190 -8.23 29.48 5.23
C GLN A 190 -6.71 29.52 5.15
N ASP A 191 -6.01 29.55 6.28
CA ASP A 191 -4.55 29.54 6.29
C ASP A 191 -4.01 28.09 6.15
N PRO A 192 -3.16 27.79 5.14
CA PRO A 192 -2.53 26.48 4.97
C PRO A 192 -1.81 25.94 6.22
N VAL A 193 -1.35 26.81 7.12
CA VAL A 193 -0.76 26.36 8.39
C VAL A 193 -1.82 25.79 9.33
N HIS A 194 -3.00 26.40 9.44
CA HIS A 194 -4.08 25.90 10.30
C HIS A 194 -4.65 24.59 9.77
N ASP A 195 -4.73 24.43 8.44
CA ASP A 195 -5.03 23.15 7.78
C ASP A 195 -4.05 22.04 8.23
N LEU A 196 -2.74 22.32 8.16
CA LEU A 196 -1.72 21.35 8.55
C LEU A 196 -1.78 21.03 10.05
N LEU A 197 -1.96 22.05 10.90
CA LEU A 197 -2.06 21.86 12.35
C LEU A 197 -3.32 21.09 12.75
N ALA A 198 -4.44 21.29 12.06
CA ALA A 198 -5.67 20.52 12.28
C ALA A 198 -5.47 19.05 11.91
N LEU A 199 -4.89 18.78 10.74
CA LEU A 199 -4.61 17.40 10.32
C LEU A 199 -3.60 16.70 11.22
N LEU A 200 -2.54 17.39 11.67
CA LEU A 200 -1.56 16.82 12.60
C LEU A 200 -2.17 16.51 13.96
N ARG A 201 -3.11 17.33 14.42
CA ARG A 201 -3.85 17.09 15.66
C ARG A 201 -4.68 15.82 15.58
N ASP A 202 -5.36 15.60 14.46
CA ASP A 202 -6.26 14.45 14.27
C ASP A 202 -5.49 13.15 13.96
N ALA A 203 -4.31 13.25 13.37
CA ALA A 203 -3.46 12.11 12.97
C ALA A 203 -2.66 11.47 14.12
N GLY A 204 -2.78 11.97 15.36
CA GLY A 204 -2.06 11.43 16.51
C GLY A 204 -0.58 11.84 16.59
N PRO A 205 0.28 11.03 17.25
CA PRO A 205 1.70 11.36 17.41
C PRO A 205 2.44 11.52 16.08
N GLY A 206 3.27 12.54 15.98
CA GLY A 206 3.98 12.90 14.75
C GLY A 206 4.43 14.35 14.74
N GLY A 207 4.63 14.92 13.55
CA GLY A 207 5.06 16.30 13.42
C GLY A 207 5.35 16.71 11.99
N ALA A 208 5.70 17.98 11.80
CA ALA A 208 6.12 18.51 10.52
C ALA A 208 7.23 19.53 10.70
N GLN A 209 8.18 19.55 9.77
CA GLN A 209 9.27 20.51 9.72
C GLN A 209 9.31 21.17 8.34
N ILE A 210 9.37 22.50 8.29
CA ILE A 210 9.62 23.28 7.08
C ILE A 210 10.75 24.27 7.38
N GLY A 211 11.97 23.91 6.99
CA GLY A 211 13.17 24.67 7.31
C GLY A 211 13.32 24.85 8.83
N PRO A 212 13.33 26.09 9.35
CA PRO A 212 13.42 26.33 10.79
C PRO A 212 12.10 26.13 11.53
N PHE A 213 10.95 26.10 10.85
CA PHE A 213 9.66 25.87 11.51
C PHE A 213 9.46 24.39 11.81
N LEU A 214 9.14 24.06 13.06
CA LEU A 214 8.94 22.70 13.53
C LEU A 214 7.66 22.63 14.37
N VAL A 215 6.86 21.61 14.11
CA VAL A 215 5.65 21.25 14.87
C VAL A 215 5.82 19.82 15.34
N ALA A 216 5.57 19.58 16.62
CA ALA A 216 5.62 18.25 17.23
C ALA A 216 4.32 17.97 17.98
N ARG A 217 3.75 16.79 17.74
CA ARG A 217 2.58 16.24 18.44
C ARG A 217 3.03 14.96 19.12
N THR A 218 2.95 14.92 20.44
CA THR A 218 3.09 13.67 21.22
C THR A 218 1.70 13.18 21.63
N ALA A 219 1.59 12.21 22.53
CA ALA A 219 0.29 11.92 23.15
C ALA A 219 -0.16 13.08 24.06
N GLU A 220 0.78 13.68 24.78
CA GLU A 220 0.52 14.60 25.91
C GLU A 220 0.49 16.06 25.47
N GLU A 221 1.23 16.44 24.44
CA GLU A 221 1.41 17.84 24.06
C GLU A 221 1.34 18.06 22.56
N PHE A 222 1.05 19.31 22.17
CA PHE A 222 1.07 19.77 20.80
C PHE A 222 1.73 21.15 20.75
N VAL A 223 2.92 21.22 20.16
CA VAL A 223 3.78 22.41 20.25
C VAL A 223 4.34 22.78 18.88
N ALA A 224 4.59 24.07 18.68
CA ALA A 224 5.25 24.61 17.51
C ALA A 224 6.38 25.55 17.92
N GLY A 225 7.42 25.62 17.10
CA GLY A 225 8.48 26.59 17.28
C GLY A 225 9.36 26.81 16.06
N VAL A 226 10.28 27.77 16.19
CA VAL A 226 11.22 28.15 15.14
C VAL A 226 12.64 27.96 15.64
N LEU A 227 13.29 26.92 15.12
CA LEU A 227 14.67 26.57 15.42
C LEU A 227 15.63 27.67 14.93
N PRO A 228 16.59 28.10 15.74
CA PRO A 228 17.64 29.00 15.28
C PRO A 228 18.54 28.31 14.26
N LEU A 229 19.09 29.06 13.30
CA LEU A 229 19.92 28.49 12.24
C LEU A 229 21.16 27.73 12.74
N ALA A 230 21.69 28.15 13.88
CA ALA A 230 22.80 27.45 14.54
C ALA A 230 22.41 26.03 14.97
N GLU A 231 21.15 25.81 15.34
CA GLU A 231 20.63 24.49 15.66
C GLU A 231 20.32 23.66 14.42
N LEU A 232 19.82 24.28 13.34
CA LEU A 232 19.64 23.59 12.06
C LEU A 232 20.96 23.08 11.47
N SER A 233 22.07 23.76 11.75
CA SER A 233 23.39 23.39 11.23
C SER A 233 24.13 22.36 12.08
N ARG A 234 23.66 22.10 13.32
CA ARG A 234 24.34 21.22 14.28
C ARG A 234 23.88 19.77 14.20
N ASP A 235 22.69 19.54 13.64
CA ASP A 235 22.00 18.27 13.68
C ASP A 235 21.79 17.76 12.25
N ASP A 236 22.58 16.76 11.85
CA ASP A 236 22.23 15.91 10.71
C ASP A 236 21.12 14.92 11.07
N ALA A 237 20.86 14.76 12.37
CA ALA A 237 19.77 13.94 12.90
C ALA A 237 18.42 14.55 12.51
N ASP A 238 17.53 13.66 12.10
CA ASP A 238 16.17 14.02 11.74
C ASP A 238 15.40 14.46 13.01
N PRO A 239 14.97 15.72 13.10
CA PRO A 239 14.36 16.25 14.32
C PRO A 239 12.96 15.65 14.58
N LEU A 240 12.39 14.93 13.62
CA LEU A 240 11.11 14.23 13.77
C LEU A 240 11.27 12.72 13.98
N ALA A 241 12.49 12.21 14.14
CA ALA A 241 12.73 10.80 14.41
C ALA A 241 12.06 10.35 15.74
N ASP A 242 12.06 11.23 16.75
CA ASP A 242 11.28 11.05 17.97
C ASP A 242 10.48 12.35 18.27
N PRO A 243 9.13 12.32 18.16
CA PRO A 243 8.29 13.47 18.48
C PRO A 243 8.45 14.00 19.91
N LYS A 244 8.82 13.14 20.89
CA LYS A 244 9.05 13.57 22.28
C LYS A 244 10.33 14.38 22.40
N ASP A 245 11.41 13.92 21.78
CA ASP A 245 12.67 14.68 21.73
C ASP A 245 12.49 16.00 20.97
N ALA A 246 11.70 15.99 19.90
CA ALA A 246 11.31 17.19 19.14
C ALA A 246 10.61 18.21 20.04
N ALA A 247 9.60 17.79 20.80
CA ALA A 247 8.86 18.65 21.71
C ALA A 247 9.74 19.16 22.88
N ALA A 248 10.53 18.29 23.50
CA ALA A 248 11.49 18.67 24.54
C ALA A 248 12.54 19.67 24.05
N ARG A 249 12.94 19.59 22.78
CA ARG A 249 13.79 20.59 22.13
C ARG A 249 13.07 21.92 21.96
N LEU A 250 11.81 21.92 21.51
CA LEU A 250 11.01 23.14 21.35
C LEU A 250 10.81 23.87 22.69
N HIS A 251 10.59 23.16 23.80
CA HIS A 251 10.46 23.76 25.14
C HIS A 251 11.72 24.47 25.65
N ARG A 252 12.89 24.17 25.09
CA ARG A 252 14.15 24.85 25.44
C ARG A 252 14.35 26.17 24.69
N LEU A 253 13.50 26.45 23.69
CA LEU A 253 13.59 27.68 22.92
C LEU A 253 13.10 28.89 23.74
N PRO A 254 13.58 30.11 23.43
CA PRO A 254 13.01 31.32 23.99
C PRO A 254 11.51 31.45 23.69
N ALA A 255 10.74 32.07 24.60
CA ALA A 255 9.29 32.24 24.46
C ALA A 255 8.85 32.95 23.16
N ALA A 256 9.73 33.73 22.52
CA ALA A 256 9.46 34.36 21.22
C ALA A 256 9.49 33.37 20.03
N ARG A 257 10.03 32.16 20.23
CA ARG A 257 10.26 31.12 19.21
C ARG A 257 9.51 29.83 19.50
N PHE A 258 8.65 29.85 20.51
CA PHE A 258 7.95 28.69 21.01
C PHE A 258 6.50 29.03 21.27
N ARG A 259 5.61 28.10 20.95
CA ARG A 259 4.18 28.24 21.21
C ARG A 259 3.55 26.90 21.52
N ASP A 260 2.84 26.84 22.64
CA ASP A 260 1.88 25.76 22.91
C ASP A 260 0.65 25.93 22.01
N LEU A 261 0.31 24.86 21.32
CA LEU A 261 -0.90 24.79 20.50
C LEU A 261 -2.04 24.24 21.36
N PRO A 262 -3.29 24.66 21.10
CA PRO A 262 -4.42 24.15 21.87
C PRO A 262 -4.50 22.62 21.68
N PRO A 263 -4.60 21.87 22.79
CA PRO A 263 -4.81 20.43 22.72
C PRO A 263 -6.08 20.17 21.91
N GLY A 264 -6.05 19.14 21.06
CA GLY A 264 -7.27 18.72 20.38
C GLY A 264 -8.34 18.28 21.39
N PRO A 265 -9.60 18.14 20.95
CA PRO A 265 -10.60 17.48 21.78
C PRO A 265 -10.00 16.14 22.20
N ALA A 266 -9.92 15.89 23.52
CA ALA A 266 -9.39 14.64 24.03
C ALA A 266 -10.17 13.50 23.36
N GLN A 267 -9.48 12.69 22.55
CA GLN A 267 -10.02 11.40 22.14
C GLN A 267 -10.13 10.59 23.41
N ASP A 268 -11.35 10.44 23.91
CA ASP A 268 -11.66 9.65 25.08
C ASP A 268 -11.32 8.18 24.75
N PRO A 269 -10.26 7.60 25.31
CA PRO A 269 -9.77 6.29 24.90
C PRO A 269 -10.66 5.12 25.38
N ASP A 270 -11.81 5.41 25.98
CA ASP A 270 -12.65 4.45 26.70
C ASP A 270 -13.95 4.04 25.98
N ILE A 271 -14.18 4.44 24.71
CA ILE A 271 -15.45 4.13 24.01
C ILE A 271 -15.44 2.79 23.23
N ASP A 272 -14.27 2.16 23.01
CA ASP A 272 -14.19 0.93 22.20
C ASP A 272 -14.16 -0.39 23.01
N ALA A 273 -14.44 -0.37 24.31
CA ALA A 273 -14.37 -1.57 25.15
C ALA A 273 -15.71 -2.31 25.39
N ASP A 274 -16.87 -1.83 24.92
CA ASP A 274 -18.17 -2.35 25.41
C ASP A 274 -19.25 -2.57 24.33
N THR A 275 -18.88 -3.17 23.19
CA THR A 275 -19.86 -3.72 22.23
C THR A 275 -19.76 -5.24 22.08
N ASP A 276 -19.65 -5.95 23.21
CA ASP A 276 -20.12 -7.33 23.33
C ASP A 276 -21.53 -7.34 23.95
N THR A 277 -22.52 -6.76 23.25
CA THR A 277 -23.93 -7.10 23.51
C THR A 277 -24.26 -8.34 22.69
N GLU A 278 -23.99 -9.50 23.28
CA GLU A 278 -24.59 -10.78 22.89
C GLU A 278 -26.12 -10.65 23.02
N PRO A 279 -26.93 -10.76 21.94
CA PRO A 279 -28.35 -10.93 22.10
C PRO A 279 -28.64 -12.41 22.29
N ASP A 280 -28.90 -12.74 23.55
CA ASP A 280 -29.69 -13.86 24.04
C ASP A 280 -30.86 -14.19 23.08
N LEU A 281 -30.79 -15.36 22.45
CA LEU A 281 -31.85 -15.92 21.61
C LEU A 281 -32.09 -17.37 22.02
N ALA A 282 -32.59 -17.51 23.24
CA ALA A 282 -33.29 -18.69 23.69
C ALA A 282 -34.77 -18.66 23.24
N ALA A 283 -35.20 -19.81 22.72
CA ALA A 283 -36.56 -20.36 22.68
C ALA A 283 -37.57 -19.82 21.65
N ASP A 284 -38.04 -20.70 20.75
CA ASP A 284 -39.32 -21.41 21.01
C ASP A 284 -39.42 -22.73 20.19
N PRO A 285 -40.24 -23.72 20.63
CA PRO A 285 -40.26 -25.10 20.18
C PRO A 285 -41.37 -25.42 19.16
N ALA A 286 -41.16 -26.48 18.39
CA ALA A 286 -42.21 -27.31 17.78
C ALA A 286 -41.70 -28.74 17.57
#